data_AF-A0A7W0K4W4-F1
#
_entry.id   AF-A0A7W0K4W4-F1
#
_cell.length_a   1.000
_cell.length_b   1.000
_cell.length_c   1.000
_cell.angle_alpha   90.00
_cell.angle_beta   90.00
_cell.angle_gamma   90.00
#
_symmetry.space_group_name_H-M   'P 1'
#
loop_
_entity.id
_entity.type
_entity.pdbx_description
1 polymer ?
#
loop_
_entity_poly.entity_id
_entity_poly.type
_entity_poly.pdbx_seq_one_letter_code
_entity_poly.pdbx_strand_id
1 'polypeptide(L)'
;FLSAVDPTTRVLVRDTVTIAGRPAYELVLAPRSGTTLVADVVVAVDSETGVPLRVQVLSRDSGTPAIDVGFSSVDFSVPSAESFAFTPPPGSTVTEVDSPAGLFLPSGGRDSNDENNTEAPPAEDHGASTRVVGEGWDSVAIIDLGSGTEGKSGIDMVKRLGTRVQGSWGAGTLVSTTLVNVLLTDDNRLLIGSVPEAGLEAAATR
;
A
#
# COMPACT_ATOMS: atom_id res chain seq x y z
N PHE A 1 18.02 8.78 1.62
CA PHE A 1 16.58 8.46 1.80
C PHE A 1 15.69 9.61 1.36
N LEU A 2 15.77 10.82 1.96
CA LEU A 2 14.92 11.95 1.54
C LEU A 2 15.08 12.36 0.07
N SER A 3 16.27 12.25 -0.51
CA SER A 3 16.51 12.52 -1.93
C SER A 3 15.72 11.63 -2.89
N ALA A 4 15.29 10.44 -2.44
CA ALA A 4 14.51 9.53 -3.28
C ALA A 4 13.04 10.00 -3.43
N VAL A 5 12.52 10.74 -2.45
CA VAL A 5 11.13 11.24 -2.47
C VAL A 5 11.03 12.69 -2.93
N ASP A 6 12.13 13.45 -2.89
CA ASP A 6 12.14 14.88 -3.26
C ASP A 6 11.55 15.22 -4.64
N PRO A 7 11.77 14.40 -5.71
CA PRO A 7 11.21 14.71 -7.04
C PRO A 7 9.67 14.82 -7.04
N THR A 8 8.99 14.05 -6.20
CA THR A 8 7.51 13.98 -6.18
C THR A 8 6.91 14.54 -4.89
N THR A 9 7.72 14.76 -3.86
CA THR A 9 7.27 15.06 -2.49
C THR A 9 8.10 16.18 -1.90
N ARG A 10 7.43 17.23 -1.42
CA ARG A 10 8.07 18.25 -0.60
C ARG A 10 8.00 17.82 0.86
N VAL A 11 9.16 17.75 1.51
CA VAL A 11 9.26 17.43 2.94
C VAL A 11 9.44 18.72 3.73
N LEU A 12 8.60 18.91 4.75
CA LEU A 12 8.61 20.08 5.63
C LEU A 12 8.62 19.62 7.09
N VAL A 13 9.06 20.50 7.99
CA VAL A 13 8.92 20.34 9.43
C VAL A 13 7.97 21.44 9.91
N ARG A 14 6.95 21.08 10.71
CA ARG A 14 6.00 22.01 11.33
C ARG A 14 6.32 22.18 12.83
N ASP A 15 5.39 22.79 13.55
CA ASP A 15 5.46 23.02 14.98
C ASP A 15 5.66 21.73 15.79
N THR A 16 6.14 21.88 17.01
CA THR A 16 6.27 20.77 17.96
C THR A 16 4.89 20.39 18.51
N VAL A 17 4.65 19.09 18.63
CA VAL A 17 3.42 18.52 19.19
C VAL A 17 3.76 17.57 20.33
N THR A 18 2.75 17.19 21.12
CA THR A 18 2.90 16.17 22.16
C THR A 18 2.04 14.97 21.81
N ILE A 19 2.64 13.78 21.67
CA ILE A 19 1.95 12.51 21.39
C ILE A 19 2.31 11.51 22.48
N ALA A 20 1.32 10.80 23.05
CA ALA A 20 1.54 9.85 24.14
C ALA A 20 2.36 10.43 25.31
N GLY A 21 2.19 11.73 25.61
CA GLY A 21 2.93 12.43 26.66
C GLY A 21 4.38 12.82 26.30
N ARG A 22 4.80 12.64 25.05
CA ARG A 22 6.17 12.92 24.59
C ARG A 22 6.24 14.04 23.54
N PRO A 23 7.25 14.92 23.60
CA PRO A 23 7.45 15.97 22.61
C PRO A 23 7.95 15.39 21.28
N ALA A 24 7.32 15.80 20.17
CA ALA A 24 7.57 15.31 18.83
C ALA A 24 7.63 16.44 17.80
N TYR A 25 8.43 16.26 16.75
CA TYR A 25 8.44 17.11 15.57
C TYR A 25 7.49 16.54 14.52
N GLU A 26 6.65 17.37 13.91
CA GLU A 26 5.83 16.94 12.78
C GLU A 26 6.58 17.08 11.46
N LEU A 27 6.85 15.94 10.81
CA LEU A 27 7.31 15.88 9.44
C LEU A 27 6.10 15.80 8.51
N VAL A 28 6.05 16.69 7.53
CA VAL A 28 4.97 16.75 6.54
C VAL A 28 5.51 16.39 5.18
N LEU A 29 4.92 15.36 4.58
CA LEU A 29 5.19 14.89 3.23
C LEU A 29 4.03 15.38 2.36
N ALA A 30 4.27 16.48 1.64
CA ALA A 30 3.29 17.09 0.75
C ALA A 30 3.56 16.65 -0.70
N PRO A 31 2.63 15.99 -1.38
CA PRO A 31 2.73 15.74 -2.82
C PRO A 31 2.96 17.05 -3.58
N ARG A 32 3.92 17.04 -4.51
CA ARG A 32 4.13 18.18 -5.43
C ARG A 32 3.07 18.26 -6.52
N SER A 33 2.42 17.14 -6.80
CA SER A 33 1.32 17.08 -7.76
C SER A 33 0.02 17.62 -7.18
N GLY A 34 -0.78 18.27 -8.05
CA GLY A 34 -2.14 18.71 -7.75
C GLY A 34 -3.23 17.71 -8.12
N THR A 35 -2.88 16.57 -8.73
CA THR A 35 -3.86 15.60 -9.28
C THR A 35 -4.08 14.37 -8.39
N THR A 36 -3.40 14.26 -7.26
CA THR A 36 -3.64 13.21 -6.26
C THR A 36 -4.73 13.59 -5.27
N LEU A 37 -5.46 12.61 -4.74
CA LEU A 37 -6.42 12.79 -3.63
C LEU A 37 -5.74 13.09 -2.29
N VAL A 38 -4.46 12.70 -2.14
CA VAL A 38 -3.70 12.94 -0.91
C VAL A 38 -3.29 14.41 -0.86
N ALA A 39 -3.63 15.09 0.25
CA ALA A 39 -3.18 16.44 0.51
C ALA A 39 -1.80 16.43 1.17
N ASP A 40 -1.66 15.72 2.29
CA ASP A 40 -0.44 15.65 3.10
C ASP A 40 -0.41 14.30 3.84
N VAL A 41 0.80 13.78 4.07
CA VAL A 41 1.05 12.79 5.13
C VAL A 41 1.83 13.48 6.25
N VAL A 42 1.33 13.41 7.47
CA VAL A 42 1.96 14.01 8.65
C VAL A 42 2.44 12.90 9.57
N VAL A 43 3.73 12.92 9.90
CA VAL A 43 4.37 11.96 10.80
C VAL A 43 4.90 12.72 12.00
N ALA A 44 4.34 12.47 13.17
CA ALA A 44 4.89 12.98 14.43
C ALA A 44 6.04 12.07 14.85
N VAL A 45 7.26 12.59 14.87
CA VAL A 45 8.48 11.87 15.20
C VAL A 45 8.96 12.33 16.56
N ASP A 46 9.17 11.39 17.47
CA ASP A 46 9.67 11.70 18.80
C ASP A 46 11.00 12.48 18.75
N SER A 47 11.08 13.54 19.54
CA SER A 47 12.24 14.45 19.52
C SER A 47 13.50 13.87 20.18
N GLU A 48 13.38 12.84 21.03
CA GLU A 48 14.51 12.24 21.73
C GLU A 48 14.99 10.93 21.08
N THR A 49 14.05 10.07 20.65
CA THR A 49 14.34 8.73 20.14
C THR A 49 14.25 8.62 18.62
N GLY A 50 13.58 9.57 17.95
CA GLY A 50 13.33 9.52 16.51
C GLY A 50 12.26 8.50 16.09
N VAL A 51 11.55 7.89 17.03
CA VAL A 51 10.49 6.91 16.73
C VAL A 51 9.22 7.64 16.26
N PRO A 52 8.57 7.19 15.17
CA PRO A 52 7.25 7.71 14.78
C PRO A 52 6.18 7.39 15.83
N LEU A 53 5.53 8.42 16.36
CA LEU A 53 4.49 8.29 17.39
C LEU A 53 3.06 8.40 16.83
N ARG A 54 2.88 9.08 15.70
CA ARG A 54 1.59 9.20 15.00
C ARG A 54 1.82 9.38 13.50
N VAL A 55 0.92 8.81 12.70
CA VAL A 55 0.82 9.02 11.25
C VAL A 55 -0.61 9.43 10.91
N GLN A 56 -0.73 10.53 10.19
CA GLN A 56 -2.00 11.02 9.64
C GLN A 56 -1.90 11.14 8.13
N VAL A 57 -2.95 10.74 7.41
CA VAL A 57 -3.08 10.96 5.96
C VAL A 57 -4.29 11.83 5.72
N LEU A 58 -4.05 13.03 5.21
CA LEU A 58 -5.08 14.01 4.90
C LEU A 58 -5.44 13.92 3.42
N SER A 59 -6.73 13.97 3.11
CA SER A 59 -7.22 14.12 1.74
C SER A 59 -7.45 15.58 1.39
N ARG A 60 -7.47 15.91 0.09
CA ARG A 60 -7.74 17.28 -0.37
C ARG A 60 -9.16 17.78 -0.06
N ASP A 61 -10.12 16.87 0.01
CA ASP A 61 -11.55 17.22 0.09
C ASP A 61 -12.07 17.26 1.54
N SER A 62 -11.20 17.05 2.53
CA SER A 62 -11.58 16.99 3.95
C SER A 62 -10.51 17.62 4.85
N GLY A 63 -10.96 18.39 5.84
CA GLY A 63 -10.09 18.90 6.91
C GLY A 63 -9.78 17.86 8.00
N THR A 64 -10.49 16.72 8.00
CA THR A 64 -10.26 15.60 8.93
C THR A 64 -9.37 14.57 8.25
N PRO A 65 -8.36 14.00 8.95
CA PRO A 65 -7.54 12.92 8.41
C PRO A 65 -8.39 11.71 8.00
N ALA A 66 -8.12 11.16 6.84
CA ALA A 66 -8.73 9.93 6.36
C ALA A 66 -8.12 8.68 7.03
N ILE A 67 -6.86 8.79 7.46
CA ILE A 67 -6.18 7.83 8.32
C ILE A 67 -5.56 8.62 9.47
N ASP A 68 -5.75 8.14 10.70
CA ASP A 68 -5.07 8.64 11.89
C ASP A 68 -4.73 7.45 12.79
N VAL A 69 -3.45 7.16 12.92
CA VAL A 69 -2.93 6.08 13.76
C VAL A 69 -1.84 6.64 14.63
N GLY A 70 -1.96 6.49 15.94
CA GLY A 70 -0.95 6.96 16.88
C GLY A 70 -1.00 6.25 18.22
N PHE A 71 0.10 6.35 18.96
CA PHE A 71 0.19 5.81 20.31
C PHE A 71 -0.62 6.67 21.28
N SER A 72 -1.41 6.01 22.13
CA SER A 72 -2.02 6.64 23.31
C SER A 72 -1.06 6.65 24.52
N SER A 73 -0.14 5.68 24.57
CA SER A 73 0.90 5.52 25.58
C SER A 73 2.10 4.82 24.95
N VAL A 74 3.31 5.13 25.42
CA VAL A 74 4.53 4.48 24.97
C VAL A 74 5.54 4.35 26.10
N ASP A 75 6.17 3.19 26.19
CA ASP A 75 7.32 2.92 27.06
C ASP A 75 8.45 2.37 26.18
N PHE A 76 9.62 3.01 26.26
CA PHE A 76 10.82 2.64 25.51
C PHE A 76 11.80 1.80 26.34
N SER A 77 11.38 1.33 27.50
CA SER A 77 12.14 0.35 28.27
C SER A 77 12.37 -0.92 27.44
N VAL A 78 13.55 -1.52 27.60
CA VAL A 78 13.88 -2.78 26.93
C VAL A 78 12.99 -3.87 27.55
N PRO A 79 12.14 -4.57 26.76
CA PRO A 79 11.32 -5.65 27.30
C PRO A 79 12.20 -6.77 27.87
N SER A 80 11.71 -7.48 28.89
CA SER A 80 12.40 -8.65 29.43
C SER A 80 12.65 -9.69 28.33
N ALA A 81 13.82 -10.34 28.34
CA ALA A 81 14.12 -11.44 27.42
C ALA A 81 13.11 -12.59 27.55
N GLU A 82 12.49 -12.76 28.73
CA GLU A 82 11.45 -13.75 28.97
C GLU A 82 10.17 -13.49 28.15
N SER A 83 9.89 -12.24 27.75
CA SER A 83 8.76 -11.93 26.86
C SER A 83 8.91 -12.55 25.46
N PHE A 84 10.14 -12.94 25.10
CA PHE A 84 10.46 -13.60 23.84
C PHE A 84 10.76 -15.09 24.01
N ALA A 85 10.59 -15.63 25.22
CA ALA A 85 10.81 -17.05 25.47
C ALA A 85 9.68 -17.88 24.86
N PHE A 86 9.98 -18.60 23.77
CA PHE A 86 9.07 -19.59 23.23
C PHE A 86 9.12 -20.86 24.09
N THR A 87 8.02 -21.17 24.79
CA THR A 87 7.88 -22.43 25.54
C THR A 87 6.85 -23.31 24.84
N PRO A 88 7.27 -24.32 24.06
CA PRO A 88 6.35 -25.21 23.37
C PRO A 88 5.45 -25.98 24.35
N PRO A 89 4.14 -26.15 24.06
CA PRO A 89 3.28 -27.01 24.88
C PRO A 89 3.79 -28.46 24.94
N PRO A 90 3.50 -29.22 26.02
CA PRO A 90 3.89 -30.63 26.09
C PRO A 90 3.38 -31.44 24.89
N GLY A 91 4.27 -32.23 24.27
CA GLY A 91 3.94 -33.09 23.11
C GLY A 91 4.00 -32.39 21.75
N SER A 92 4.38 -31.11 21.67
CA SER A 92 4.57 -30.44 20.38
C SER A 92 5.93 -30.77 19.76
N THR A 93 5.94 -31.00 18.45
CA THR A 93 7.16 -31.05 17.64
C THR A 93 7.55 -29.64 17.23
N VAL A 94 8.80 -29.24 17.51
CA VAL A 94 9.37 -27.97 17.04
C VAL A 94 10.12 -28.23 15.74
N THR A 95 9.79 -27.46 14.71
CA THR A 95 10.49 -27.48 13.42
C THR A 95 11.15 -26.12 13.22
N GLU A 96 12.47 -26.11 13.09
CA GLU A 96 13.22 -24.90 12.76
C GLU A 96 13.19 -24.66 11.26
N VAL A 97 12.94 -23.41 10.86
CA VAL A 97 13.00 -22.97 9.47
C VAL A 97 14.08 -21.90 9.37
N ASP A 98 15.01 -22.05 8.42
CA ASP A 98 16.20 -21.20 8.30
C ASP A 98 15.87 -19.75 7.91
N SER A 99 14.63 -19.45 7.47
CA SER A 99 14.19 -18.09 7.21
C SER A 99 12.67 -17.91 7.29
N PRO A 100 12.17 -16.85 7.96
CA PRO A 100 10.75 -16.48 7.91
C PRO A 100 10.30 -16.06 6.51
N ALA A 101 11.22 -15.79 5.58
CA ALA A 101 10.89 -15.36 4.22
C ALA A 101 10.02 -16.39 3.46
N GLY A 102 10.12 -17.68 3.81
CA GLY A 102 9.28 -18.74 3.24
C GLY A 102 7.83 -18.75 3.72
N LEU A 103 7.49 -18.01 4.78
CA LEU A 103 6.14 -17.95 5.35
C LEU A 103 5.26 -16.81 4.79
N PHE A 104 5.88 -15.82 4.14
CA PHE A 104 5.18 -14.63 3.62
C PHE A 104 5.05 -14.60 2.09
N LEU A 105 5.57 -15.60 1.39
CA LEU A 105 5.34 -15.80 -0.03
C LEU A 105 4.43 -17.02 -0.20
N PRO A 106 3.38 -16.98 -1.04
CA PRO A 106 2.67 -18.20 -1.41
C PRO A 106 3.72 -19.15 -2.02
N SER A 107 3.87 -20.32 -1.41
CA SER A 107 4.85 -21.32 -1.80
C SER A 107 4.57 -21.81 -3.23
N GLY A 108 5.15 -21.15 -4.22
CA GLY A 108 5.53 -21.74 -5.50
C GLY A 108 6.97 -22.17 -5.35
N GLY A 109 7.20 -23.46 -5.09
CA GLY A 109 8.52 -24.00 -4.77
C GLY A 109 9.59 -23.63 -5.80
N ARG A 110 10.77 -23.28 -5.31
CA ARG A 110 12.05 -23.34 -6.02
C ARG A 110 13.16 -23.36 -4.97
N ASP A 111 13.63 -24.55 -4.65
CA ASP A 111 14.94 -24.75 -4.04
C ASP A 111 15.99 -24.30 -5.06
N SER A 112 16.72 -23.24 -4.74
CA SER A 112 17.83 -22.77 -5.57
C SER A 112 19.11 -23.44 -5.11
N ASN A 113 19.44 -24.56 -5.74
CA ASN A 113 20.80 -25.06 -5.90
C ASN A 113 20.86 -25.88 -7.18
N ASP A 114 21.14 -25.23 -8.30
CA ASP A 114 21.94 -25.87 -9.34
C ASP A 114 22.52 -24.84 -10.32
N GLU A 115 23.84 -24.74 -10.29
CA GLU A 115 24.65 -24.09 -11.31
C GLU A 115 24.68 -25.00 -12.55
N ASN A 116 23.76 -24.84 -13.50
CA ASN A 116 24.04 -25.26 -14.87
C ASN A 116 23.17 -24.56 -15.91
N ASN A 117 23.81 -24.16 -17.01
CA ASN A 117 23.18 -23.62 -18.21
C ASN A 117 22.12 -24.59 -18.75
N THR A 118 20.85 -24.22 -18.66
CA THR A 118 19.80 -24.70 -19.56
C THR A 118 18.82 -23.56 -19.76
N GLU A 119 18.58 -23.27 -21.04
CA GLU A 119 17.61 -22.30 -21.56
C GLU A 119 16.31 -22.34 -20.74
N ALA A 120 15.95 -21.19 -20.17
CA ALA A 120 14.78 -21.08 -19.30
C ALA A 120 13.54 -21.54 -20.07
N PRO A 121 12.73 -22.48 -19.52
CA PRO A 121 11.42 -22.76 -20.12
C PRO A 121 10.61 -21.46 -20.14
N PRO A 122 9.78 -21.24 -21.17
CA PRO A 122 8.97 -20.03 -21.25
C PRO A 122 8.15 -19.93 -19.97
N ALA A 123 8.21 -18.76 -19.31
CA ALA A 123 7.40 -18.48 -18.15
C ALA A 123 5.93 -18.80 -18.50
N GLU A 124 5.32 -19.73 -17.77
CA GLU A 124 3.89 -19.95 -17.90
C GLU A 124 3.19 -18.64 -17.56
N ASP A 125 2.47 -18.10 -18.54
CA ASP A 125 1.72 -16.86 -18.47
C ASP A 125 0.60 -17.00 -17.44
N HIS A 126 0.87 -16.54 -16.22
CA HIS A 126 -0.17 -16.38 -15.21
C HIS A 126 -0.94 -15.13 -15.64
N GLY A 127 -1.96 -15.31 -16.49
CA GLY A 127 -2.63 -14.31 -17.33
C GLY A 127 -3.26 -13.06 -16.68
N ALA A 128 -2.76 -12.62 -15.52
CA ALA A 128 -2.91 -11.26 -15.03
C ALA A 128 -1.61 -10.48 -15.18
N SER A 129 -1.60 -9.45 -16.04
CA SER A 129 -0.46 -8.55 -16.20
C SER A 129 -0.69 -7.26 -15.41
N THR A 130 0.38 -6.68 -14.87
CA THR A 130 0.32 -5.40 -14.15
C THR A 130 1.21 -4.37 -14.82
N ARG A 131 0.68 -3.18 -15.06
CA ARG A 131 1.48 -2.00 -15.41
C ARG A 131 1.09 -0.80 -14.56
N VAL A 132 1.97 0.17 -14.48
CA VAL A 132 1.73 1.45 -13.80
C VAL A 132 1.81 2.58 -14.81
N VAL A 133 0.87 3.52 -14.71
CA VAL A 133 0.81 4.73 -15.51
C VAL A 133 0.90 5.94 -14.58
N GLY A 134 1.71 6.94 -14.95
CA GLY A 134 1.99 8.08 -14.08
C GLY A 134 3.18 7.82 -13.16
N GLU A 135 3.49 8.80 -12.32
CA GLU A 135 4.64 8.77 -11.41
C GLU A 135 4.25 9.27 -10.02
N GLY A 136 4.91 8.75 -8.99
CA GLY A 136 4.70 9.18 -7.60
C GLY A 136 3.23 9.09 -7.17
N TRP A 137 2.71 10.19 -6.63
CA TRP A 137 1.36 10.28 -6.06
C TRP A 137 0.22 10.20 -7.08
N ASP A 138 0.53 10.34 -8.37
CA ASP A 138 -0.45 10.25 -9.48
C ASP A 138 -0.44 8.89 -10.18
N SER A 139 0.30 7.93 -9.61
CA SER A 139 0.42 6.61 -10.20
C SER A 139 -0.92 5.87 -10.16
N VAL A 140 -1.27 5.27 -11.29
CA VAL A 140 -2.41 4.38 -11.45
C VAL A 140 -1.88 3.01 -11.82
N ALA A 141 -2.12 2.02 -10.96
CA ALA A 141 -1.87 0.63 -11.28
C ALA A 141 -3.02 0.11 -12.14
N ILE A 142 -2.68 -0.56 -13.25
CA ILE A 142 -3.62 -1.20 -14.16
C ILE A 142 -3.29 -2.68 -14.17
N ILE A 143 -4.24 -3.47 -13.72
CA ILE A 143 -4.13 -4.93 -13.64
C ILE A 143 -5.10 -5.49 -14.66
N ASP A 144 -4.58 -6.11 -15.70
CA ASP A 144 -5.39 -6.96 -16.58
C ASP A 144 -5.69 -8.24 -15.81
N LEU A 145 -6.96 -8.59 -15.64
CA LEU A 145 -7.37 -9.75 -14.86
C LEU A 145 -7.49 -11.03 -15.71
N GLY A 146 -7.28 -10.89 -17.03
CA GLY A 146 -7.49 -11.96 -18.00
C GLY A 146 -8.95 -12.44 -18.05
N SER A 147 -9.16 -13.67 -18.51
CA SER A 147 -10.48 -14.29 -18.61
C SER A 147 -11.03 -14.84 -17.28
N GLY A 148 -10.31 -14.66 -16.17
CA GLY A 148 -10.62 -15.29 -14.88
C GLY A 148 -10.97 -14.28 -13.78
N THR A 149 -12.14 -13.64 -13.88
CA THR A 149 -12.66 -12.74 -12.83
C THR A 149 -13.70 -13.38 -11.91
N GLU A 150 -14.28 -14.51 -12.30
CA GLU A 150 -15.33 -15.19 -11.54
C GLU A 150 -14.77 -15.85 -10.26
N GLY A 151 -15.45 -15.65 -9.13
CA GLY A 151 -15.07 -16.25 -7.84
C GLY A 151 -13.96 -15.52 -7.07
N LYS A 152 -13.43 -14.41 -7.59
CA LYS A 152 -12.46 -13.57 -6.87
C LYS A 152 -13.20 -12.60 -5.96
N SER A 153 -13.18 -12.88 -4.65
CA SER A 153 -13.89 -12.11 -3.61
C SER A 153 -13.69 -10.59 -3.68
N GLY A 154 -12.48 -10.11 -4.01
CA GLY A 154 -12.21 -8.67 -4.16
C GLY A 154 -12.95 -8.02 -5.35
N ILE A 155 -13.07 -8.74 -6.47
CA ILE A 155 -13.79 -8.24 -7.67
C ILE A 155 -15.29 -8.19 -7.39
N ASP A 156 -15.82 -9.23 -6.75
CA ASP A 156 -17.23 -9.28 -6.36
C ASP A 156 -17.59 -8.15 -5.39
N MET A 157 -16.66 -7.80 -4.48
CA MET A 157 -16.81 -6.66 -3.59
C MET A 157 -16.89 -5.33 -4.36
N VAL A 158 -16.00 -5.11 -5.33
CA VAL A 158 -16.04 -3.90 -6.18
C VAL A 158 -17.36 -3.80 -6.93
N LYS A 159 -17.85 -4.91 -7.50
CA LYS A 159 -19.15 -4.95 -8.20
C LYS A 159 -20.34 -4.65 -7.28
N ARG A 160 -20.24 -4.97 -5.99
CA ARG A 160 -21.31 -4.76 -4.99
C ARG A 160 -21.32 -3.36 -4.40
N LEU A 161 -20.13 -2.79 -4.13
CA LEU A 161 -19.99 -1.48 -3.50
C LEU A 161 -19.95 -0.32 -4.50
N GLY A 162 -19.55 -0.61 -5.74
CA GLY A 162 -19.29 0.43 -6.71
C GLY A 162 -20.53 0.91 -7.46
N THR A 163 -20.37 2.04 -8.13
CA THR A 163 -21.36 2.65 -9.00
C THR A 163 -20.97 2.44 -10.44
N ARG A 164 -21.95 2.18 -11.32
CA ARG A 164 -21.68 2.08 -12.76
C ARG A 164 -21.30 3.44 -13.33
N VAL A 165 -20.20 3.49 -14.06
CA VAL A 165 -19.69 4.68 -14.77
C VAL A 165 -19.42 4.35 -16.23
N GLN A 166 -19.45 5.37 -17.08
CA GLN A 166 -19.23 5.24 -18.52
C GLN A 166 -18.44 6.43 -19.04
N GLY A 167 -17.47 6.16 -19.92
CA GLY A 167 -16.62 7.16 -20.54
C GLY A 167 -16.15 6.72 -21.93
N SER A 168 -15.22 7.47 -22.52
CA SER A 168 -14.64 7.16 -23.83
C SER A 168 -13.86 5.84 -23.86
N TRP A 169 -13.40 5.38 -22.69
CA TRP A 169 -12.72 4.11 -22.47
C TRP A 169 -13.67 2.90 -22.36
N GLY A 170 -15.00 3.13 -22.32
CA GLY A 170 -16.00 2.09 -22.16
C GLY A 170 -16.85 2.28 -20.91
N ALA A 171 -17.31 1.17 -20.32
CA ALA A 171 -18.12 1.15 -19.11
C ALA A 171 -17.44 0.32 -18.01
N GLY A 172 -17.76 0.62 -16.76
CA GLY A 172 -17.20 -0.09 -15.62
C GLY A 172 -17.93 0.21 -14.31
N THR A 173 -17.37 -0.29 -13.24
CA THR A 173 -17.83 -0.11 -11.86
C THR A 173 -16.75 0.59 -11.05
N LEU A 174 -17.06 1.78 -10.54
CA LEU A 174 -16.18 2.62 -9.75
C LEU A 174 -16.52 2.49 -8.26
N VAL A 175 -15.52 2.19 -7.45
CA VAL A 175 -15.55 2.37 -6.00
C VAL A 175 -14.65 3.54 -5.66
N SER A 176 -15.22 4.53 -4.97
CA SER A 176 -14.51 5.74 -4.58
C SER A 176 -14.41 5.82 -3.07
N THR A 177 -13.22 6.18 -2.58
CA THR A 177 -12.97 6.47 -1.16
C THR A 177 -12.26 7.81 -1.03
N THR A 178 -12.05 8.26 0.20
CA THR A 178 -11.39 9.54 0.48
C THR A 178 -9.95 9.63 -0.04
N LEU A 179 -9.24 8.50 -0.16
CA LEU A 179 -7.81 8.48 -0.55
C LEU A 179 -7.51 7.65 -1.79
N VAL A 180 -8.37 6.69 -2.14
CA VAL A 180 -8.13 5.74 -3.22
C VAL A 180 -9.42 5.51 -3.99
N ASN A 181 -9.31 5.54 -5.31
CA ASN A 181 -10.36 5.12 -6.20
C ASN A 181 -9.96 3.81 -6.89
N VAL A 182 -10.96 3.00 -7.18
CA VAL A 182 -10.83 1.71 -7.86
C VAL A 182 -11.86 1.64 -8.97
N LEU A 183 -11.43 1.43 -10.20
CA LEU A 183 -12.28 1.25 -11.37
C LEU A 183 -12.10 -0.14 -11.94
N LEU A 184 -13.16 -0.96 -11.91
CA LEU A 184 -13.21 -2.23 -12.63
C LEU A 184 -13.95 -2.01 -13.95
N THR A 185 -13.25 -2.14 -15.06
CA THR A 185 -13.82 -1.98 -16.39
C THR A 185 -14.52 -3.28 -16.85
N ASP A 186 -15.49 -3.16 -17.77
CA ASP A 186 -16.19 -4.31 -18.36
C ASP A 186 -15.26 -5.14 -19.29
N ASP A 187 -14.09 -4.61 -19.67
CA ASP A 187 -13.02 -5.33 -20.40
C ASP A 187 -12.00 -6.03 -19.47
N ASN A 188 -12.38 -6.28 -18.21
CA ASN A 188 -11.60 -7.00 -17.19
C ASN A 188 -10.29 -6.34 -16.75
N ARG A 189 -10.19 -5.01 -16.80
CA ARG A 189 -9.08 -4.25 -16.21
C ARG A 189 -9.48 -3.68 -14.86
N LEU A 190 -8.62 -3.83 -13.87
CA LEU A 190 -8.74 -3.18 -12.57
C LEU A 190 -7.74 -2.03 -12.49
N LEU A 191 -8.24 -0.80 -12.37
CA LEU A 191 -7.44 0.40 -12.19
C LEU A 191 -7.54 0.88 -10.76
N ILE A 192 -6.41 1.17 -10.13
CA ILE A 192 -6.34 1.58 -8.72
C ILE A 192 -5.36 2.74 -8.61
N GLY A 193 -5.77 3.82 -7.92
CA GLY A 193 -4.88 4.94 -7.68
C GLY A 193 -5.45 5.95 -6.67
N SER A 194 -4.55 6.73 -6.09
CA SER A 194 -4.91 7.88 -5.25
C SER A 194 -5.15 9.13 -6.09
N VAL A 195 -5.94 8.99 -7.15
CA VAL A 195 -6.30 10.07 -8.08
C VAL A 195 -7.82 10.19 -8.18
N PRO A 196 -8.36 11.38 -8.49
CA PRO A 196 -9.78 11.54 -8.80
C PRO A 196 -10.24 10.57 -9.90
N GLU A 197 -11.54 10.34 -9.98
CA GLU A 197 -12.18 9.50 -11.00
C GLU A 197 -11.65 9.80 -12.41
N ALA A 198 -11.62 11.07 -12.80
CA ALA A 198 -11.09 11.51 -14.10
C ALA A 198 -9.65 11.04 -14.38
N GLY A 199 -8.82 10.87 -13.34
CA GLY A 199 -7.47 10.34 -13.45
C GLY A 199 -7.45 8.84 -13.79
N LEU A 200 -8.34 8.05 -13.18
CA LEU A 200 -8.51 6.63 -13.52
C LEU A 200 -9.08 6.47 -14.93
N GLU A 201 -10.07 7.28 -15.30
CA GLU A 201 -10.67 7.25 -16.64
C GLU A 201 -9.64 7.60 -17.72
N ALA A 202 -8.82 8.63 -17.48
CA ALA A 202 -7.72 8.97 -18.38
C ALA A 202 -6.72 7.82 -18.51
N ALA A 203 -6.40 7.13 -17.41
CA ALA A 203 -5.53 5.96 -17.43
C ALA A 203 -6.15 4.76 -18.19
N ALA A 204 -7.48 4.60 -18.13
CA ALA A 204 -8.21 3.53 -18.83
C ALA A 204 -8.19 3.68 -20.37
N THR A 205 -7.96 4.88 -20.89
CA THR A 205 -7.80 5.14 -22.33
C THR A 205 -6.43 4.75 -22.89
N ARG A 206 -5.45 4.44 -22.02
CA ARG A 206 -4.07 4.11 -22.41
C ARG A 206 -3.82 2.63 -22.48
#